data_AF-A0A9P8Q2R8-F1
#
_entry.id   AF-A0A9P8Q2R8-F1
#
_cell.length_a   1.000
_cell.length_b   1.000
_cell.length_c   1.000
_cell.angle_alpha   90.00
_cell.angle_beta   90.00
_cell.angle_gamma   90.00
#
_symmetry.space_group_name_H-M   'P 1'
#
loop_
_entity.id
_entity.type
_entity.pdbx_description
1 polymer ?
#
loop_
_entity_poly.entity_id
_entity_poly.type
_entity_poly.pdbx_seq_one_letter_code
_entity_poly.pdbx_strand_id
1 'polypeptide(L)'
;MSSNAINRVSTVPYLIYNSIGLGVCSYGLVGVLARKLPPELEKAGHLQFLTNLSLLFTMITIVSNFLVSPFTNDKNHWFNKLNLNLNAVALVLESLVTMIYWVLKLFLVHLIVLDSVPKEEYIPLGLDLTIHLFPSLFLSFDYYFIKKTSFKLPFFQSTALVCAATGTYWCILESLVTADSKYPYPFLNVETEKRILIFVTVSVIGIITFYTYEVLHSIVQSTVYEFEEIVQVEGKKEE
;
A
#
# COMPACT_ATOMS: atom_id res chain seq x y z
N MET A 1 -11.13 -16.47 27.03
CA MET A 1 -10.66 -15.11 27.40
C MET A 1 -10.92 -14.18 26.23
N SER A 2 -11.92 -13.29 26.33
CA SER A 2 -12.17 -12.25 25.32
C SER A 2 -11.09 -11.18 25.44
N SER A 3 -9.94 -11.42 24.81
CA SER A 3 -8.86 -10.43 24.78
C SER A 3 -9.25 -9.33 23.79
N ASN A 4 -9.48 -8.11 24.33
CA ASN A 4 -9.65 -6.86 23.58
C ASN A 4 -8.41 -6.48 22.72
N ALA A 5 -7.42 -7.36 22.58
CA ALA A 5 -6.23 -7.13 21.78
C ALA A 5 -6.60 -6.95 20.31
N ILE A 6 -6.21 -5.81 19.75
CA ILE A 6 -6.36 -5.44 18.34
C ILE A 6 -5.58 -6.41 17.42
N ASN A 7 -4.48 -6.98 17.92
CA ASN A 7 -3.59 -7.89 17.19
C ASN A 7 -3.65 -9.32 17.76
N ARG A 8 -3.41 -10.32 16.91
CA ARG A 8 -3.27 -11.74 17.25
C ARG A 8 -1.94 -12.05 17.93
N VAL A 9 -0.89 -11.30 17.61
CA VAL A 9 0.44 -11.44 18.20
C VAL A 9 0.66 -10.40 19.30
N SER A 10 1.60 -10.68 20.21
CA SER A 10 2.00 -9.73 21.25
C SER A 10 2.78 -8.54 20.67
N THR A 11 2.95 -7.49 21.47
CA THR A 11 3.60 -6.23 21.08
C THR A 11 4.99 -6.44 20.49
N VAL A 12 5.85 -7.27 21.10
CA VAL A 12 7.25 -7.43 20.66
C VAL A 12 7.37 -8.02 19.25
N PRO A 13 6.75 -9.18 18.91
CA PRO A 13 6.71 -9.67 17.53
C PRO A 13 6.15 -8.66 16.54
N TYR A 14 5.12 -7.89 16.94
CA TYR A 14 4.54 -6.88 16.05
C TYR A 14 5.50 -5.72 15.77
N LEU A 15 6.28 -5.29 16.76
CA LEU A 15 7.32 -4.27 16.58
C LEU A 15 8.44 -4.78 15.67
N ILE A 16 8.86 -6.04 15.82
CA ILE A 16 9.87 -6.67 14.95
C ILE A 16 9.36 -6.71 13.51
N TYR A 17 8.12 -7.16 13.31
CA TYR A 17 7.47 -7.21 12.01
C TYR A 17 7.47 -5.82 11.33
N ASN A 18 7.01 -4.77 12.04
CA ASN A 18 7.05 -3.40 11.53
C ASN A 18 8.47 -2.88 11.28
N SER A 19 9.47 -3.32 12.05
CA SER A 19 10.88 -2.93 11.84
C SER A 19 11.43 -3.52 10.55
N ILE A 20 11.10 -4.78 10.24
CA ILE A 20 11.45 -5.41 8.96
C ILE A 20 10.80 -4.64 7.81
N GLY A 21 9.49 -4.37 7.92
CA GLY A 21 8.75 -3.60 6.92
C GLY A 21 9.37 -2.23 6.66
N LEU A 22 9.68 -1.48 7.72
CA LEU A 22 10.30 -0.16 7.61
C LEU A 22 11.69 -0.23 7.00
N GLY A 23 12.51 -1.21 7.38
CA GLY A 23 13.86 -1.40 6.84
C GLY A 23 13.85 -1.68 5.34
N VAL A 24 12.98 -2.60 4.89
CA VAL A 24 12.85 -2.95 3.46
C VAL A 24 12.28 -1.79 2.65
N CYS A 25 11.24 -1.10 3.14
CA CYS A 25 10.69 0.09 2.47
C CYS A 25 11.72 1.22 2.39
N SER A 26 12.51 1.44 3.44
CA SER A 26 13.58 2.45 3.46
C SER A 26 14.67 2.12 2.45
N TYR A 27 15.10 0.85 2.37
CA TYR A 27 16.04 0.39 1.35
C TYR A 27 15.51 0.64 -0.06
N GLY A 28 14.24 0.31 -0.31
CA GLY A 28 13.57 0.57 -1.58
C GLY A 28 13.54 2.05 -1.95
N LEU A 29 13.09 2.89 -1.02
CA LEU A 29 12.99 4.34 -1.22
C LEU A 29 14.35 4.98 -1.49
N VAL A 30 15.35 4.68 -0.66
CA VAL A 30 16.72 5.18 -0.88
C VAL A 30 17.26 4.68 -2.22
N GLY A 31 17.01 3.41 -2.56
CA GLY A 31 17.42 2.81 -3.81
C GLY A 31 16.86 3.53 -5.04
N VAL A 32 15.57 3.91 -5.04
CA VAL A 32 14.97 4.64 -6.18
C VAL A 32 15.35 6.12 -6.21
N LEU A 33 15.48 6.78 -5.07
CA LEU A 33 15.89 8.18 -4.98
C LEU A 33 17.35 8.40 -5.37
N ALA A 34 18.20 7.38 -5.23
CA ALA A 34 19.60 7.44 -5.64
C ALA A 34 19.79 7.25 -7.16
N ARG A 35 18.76 6.84 -7.91
CA ARG A 35 18.87 6.64 -9.37
C ARG A 35 18.70 7.95 -10.10
N LYS A 36 19.53 8.17 -11.12
CA LYS A 36 19.37 9.30 -12.04
C LYS A 36 18.06 9.13 -12.83
N LEU A 37 17.26 10.18 -12.88
CA LEU A 37 16.08 10.24 -13.74
C LEU A 37 16.47 10.56 -15.19
N PRO A 38 15.72 10.04 -16.18
CA PRO A 38 15.84 10.50 -17.56
C PRO A 38 15.61 12.02 -17.66
N PRO A 39 16.25 12.72 -18.62
CA PRO A 39 16.12 14.17 -18.75
C PRO A 39 14.68 14.68 -18.80
N GLU A 40 13.77 13.90 -19.40
CA GLU A 40 12.35 14.23 -19.54
C GLU A 40 11.58 14.21 -18.20
N LEU A 41 12.11 13.51 -17.20
CA LEU A 41 11.50 13.34 -15.88
C LEU A 41 12.24 14.11 -14.78
N GLU A 42 13.49 14.51 -15.03
CA GLU A 42 14.37 15.15 -14.03
C GLU A 42 13.75 16.40 -13.40
N LYS A 43 13.11 17.27 -14.20
CA LYS A 43 12.51 18.52 -13.73
C LYS A 43 11.35 18.31 -12.74
N ALA A 44 10.52 17.29 -12.97
CA ALA A 44 9.40 16.95 -12.07
C ALA A 44 9.85 16.11 -10.86
N GLY A 45 11.06 15.53 -10.91
CA GLY A 45 11.71 14.86 -9.80
C GLY A 45 11.08 13.52 -9.40
N HIS A 46 11.56 12.91 -8.31
CA HIS A 46 11.12 11.57 -7.91
C HIS A 46 9.71 11.50 -7.29
N LEU A 47 9.15 12.63 -6.85
CA LEU A 47 7.83 12.64 -6.21
C LEU A 47 6.67 12.59 -7.20
N GLN A 48 6.93 12.65 -8.51
CA GLN A 48 5.89 12.45 -9.53
C GLN A 48 5.43 10.98 -9.60
N PHE A 49 6.26 10.02 -9.16
CA PHE A 49 5.94 8.59 -9.24
C PHE A 49 5.02 8.17 -8.10
N LEU A 50 3.85 7.61 -8.43
CA LEU A 50 2.90 7.12 -7.43
C LEU A 50 3.55 6.08 -6.50
N THR A 51 4.39 5.19 -7.03
CA THR A 51 5.14 4.19 -6.25
C THR A 51 5.95 4.81 -5.12
N ASN A 52 6.59 5.97 -5.35
CA ASN A 52 7.43 6.61 -4.32
C ASN A 52 6.56 7.27 -3.25
N LEU A 53 5.45 7.88 -3.66
CA LEU A 53 4.48 8.49 -2.75
C LEU A 53 3.74 7.45 -1.90
N SER A 54 3.32 6.33 -2.50
CA SER A 54 2.70 5.23 -1.77
C SER A 54 3.68 4.63 -0.77
N LEU A 55 4.93 4.41 -1.17
CA LEU A 55 5.96 3.85 -0.29
C LEU A 55 6.24 4.78 0.91
N LEU A 56 6.34 6.09 0.68
CA LEU A 56 6.43 7.09 1.75
C LEU A 56 5.23 7.04 2.69
N PHE A 57 4.01 6.94 2.14
CA PHE A 57 2.79 6.83 2.92
C PHE A 57 2.71 5.51 3.72
N THR A 58 3.20 4.41 3.14
CA THR A 58 3.36 3.12 3.81
C THR A 58 4.35 3.22 4.97
N MET A 59 5.47 3.91 4.80
CA MET A 59 6.42 4.17 5.90
C MET A 59 5.76 4.98 7.03
N ILE A 60 4.98 6.02 6.72
CA ILE A 60 4.21 6.79 7.71
C ILE A 60 3.20 5.87 8.43
N THR A 61 2.56 4.97 7.69
CA THR A 61 1.61 3.99 8.24
C THR A 61 2.31 3.02 9.20
N ILE A 62 3.49 2.51 8.84
CA ILE A 62 4.30 1.65 9.71
C ILE A 62 4.74 2.41 10.97
N VAL A 63 5.15 3.67 10.84
CA VAL A 63 5.44 4.54 12.00
C VAL A 63 4.21 4.66 12.90
N SER A 64 3.02 4.84 12.33
CA SER A 64 1.78 4.89 13.12
C SER A 64 1.47 3.55 13.84
N ASN A 65 1.86 2.41 13.27
CA ASN A 65 1.73 1.09 13.91
C ASN A 65 2.65 0.97 15.13
N PHE A 66 3.88 1.51 15.07
CA PHE A 66 4.78 1.60 16.22
C PHE A 66 4.15 2.41 17.36
N LEU A 67 3.48 3.51 17.03
CA LEU A 67 2.87 4.39 18.03
C LEU A 67 1.65 3.75 18.71
N VAL A 68 0.87 2.92 18.00
CA VAL A 68 -0.33 2.27 18.56
C VAL A 68 -0.02 0.95 19.29
N SER A 69 1.03 0.22 18.87
CA SER A 69 1.37 -1.12 19.37
C SER A 69 1.53 -1.24 20.91
N PRO A 70 2.17 -0.28 21.62
CA PRO A 70 2.26 -0.30 23.09
C PRO A 70 0.94 0.01 23.80
N PHE A 71 -0.01 0.67 23.14
CA PHE A 71 -1.26 1.18 23.73
C PHE A 71 -2.50 0.41 23.23
N THR A 72 -2.32 -0.86 22.84
CA THR A 72 -3.37 -1.73 22.28
C THR A 72 -4.59 -1.93 23.19
N ASN A 73 -4.50 -1.55 24.48
CA ASN A 73 -5.59 -1.60 25.46
C ASN A 73 -6.18 -0.22 25.83
N ASP A 74 -5.73 0.88 25.23
CA ASP A 74 -6.00 2.23 25.74
C ASP A 74 -7.13 2.99 24.99
N LYS A 75 -7.82 3.85 25.74
CA LYS A 75 -9.08 4.54 25.39
C LYS A 75 -8.96 5.62 24.31
N ASN A 76 -7.79 5.79 23.69
CA ASN A 76 -7.55 6.87 22.74
C ASN A 76 -8.08 6.53 21.34
N HIS A 77 -9.41 6.56 21.25
CA HIS A 77 -10.20 6.16 20.09
C HIS A 77 -9.80 6.90 18.80
N TRP A 78 -9.27 8.12 18.91
CA TRP A 78 -8.88 8.91 17.75
C TRP A 78 -7.60 8.39 17.08
N PHE A 79 -6.53 8.12 17.83
CA PHE A 79 -5.27 7.61 17.26
C PHE A 79 -5.44 6.23 16.62
N ASN A 80 -6.24 5.35 17.25
CA ASN A 80 -6.55 4.04 16.68
C ASN A 80 -7.36 4.16 15.39
N LYS A 81 -8.33 5.07 15.33
CA LYS A 81 -9.09 5.38 14.09
C LYS A 81 -8.21 5.93 12.98
N LEU A 82 -7.29 6.84 13.32
CA LEU A 82 -6.35 7.40 12.36
C LEU A 82 -5.43 6.30 11.82
N ASN A 83 -4.82 5.49 12.69
CA ASN A 83 -3.99 4.35 12.30
C ASN A 83 -4.76 3.37 11.40
N LEU A 84 -6.01 3.07 11.72
CA LEU A 84 -6.87 2.20 10.91
C LEU A 84 -7.10 2.78 9.50
N ASN A 85 -7.42 4.08 9.40
CA ASN A 85 -7.58 4.75 8.11
C ASN A 85 -6.28 4.79 7.30
N LEU A 86 -5.14 5.06 7.95
CA LEU A 86 -3.82 5.04 7.31
C LEU A 86 -3.51 3.65 6.73
N ASN A 87 -3.72 2.60 7.51
CA ASN A 87 -3.53 1.21 7.04
C ASN A 87 -4.45 0.87 5.87
N ALA A 88 -5.73 1.28 5.92
CA ALA A 88 -6.67 1.07 4.82
C ALA A 88 -6.21 1.75 3.53
N VAL A 89 -5.80 3.02 3.61
CA VAL A 89 -5.33 3.78 2.44
C VAL A 89 -4.03 3.21 1.90
N ALA A 90 -3.07 2.89 2.77
CA ALA A 90 -1.78 2.33 2.37
C ALA A 90 -1.96 0.99 1.66
N LEU A 91 -2.78 0.09 2.23
CA LEU A 91 -3.03 -1.22 1.64
C LEU A 91 -3.64 -1.11 0.24
N VAL A 92 -4.61 -0.21 0.05
CA VAL A 92 -5.23 0.03 -1.26
C VAL A 92 -4.23 0.65 -2.24
N LEU A 93 -3.48 1.66 -1.83
CA LEU A 93 -2.48 2.33 -2.68
C LEU A 93 -1.40 1.34 -3.15
N GLU A 94 -0.81 0.58 -2.23
CA GLU A 94 0.21 -0.40 -2.59
C GLU A 94 -0.35 -1.52 -3.47
N SER A 95 -1.60 -1.94 -3.25
CA SER A 95 -2.26 -2.93 -4.11
C SER A 95 -2.47 -2.42 -5.53
N LEU A 96 -2.88 -1.15 -5.69
CA LEU A 96 -3.01 -0.51 -7.00
C LEU A 96 -1.65 -0.42 -7.70
N VAL A 97 -0.61 0.02 -6.97
CA VAL A 97 0.76 0.07 -7.48
C VAL A 97 1.19 -1.32 -7.94
N THR A 98 1.06 -2.35 -7.10
CA THR A 98 1.44 -3.73 -7.45
C THR A 98 0.68 -4.24 -8.68
N MET A 99 -0.67 -4.19 -8.68
CA MET A 99 -1.46 -4.73 -9.79
C MET A 99 -1.17 -4.01 -11.10
N ILE A 100 -1.25 -2.68 -11.10
CA ILE A 100 -1.08 -1.90 -12.33
C ILE A 100 0.34 -2.06 -12.84
N TYR A 101 1.34 -1.93 -11.97
CA TYR A 101 2.74 -2.07 -12.36
C TYR A 101 3.04 -3.43 -12.95
N TRP A 102 2.72 -4.53 -12.25
CA TRP A 102 3.12 -5.87 -12.71
C TRP A 102 2.36 -6.32 -13.96
N VAL A 103 1.09 -5.97 -14.11
CA VAL A 103 0.35 -6.22 -15.35
C VAL A 103 1.01 -5.48 -16.51
N LEU A 104 1.33 -4.19 -16.34
CA LEU A 104 1.98 -3.41 -17.40
C LEU A 104 3.42 -3.86 -17.65
N LYS A 105 4.19 -4.20 -16.61
CA LYS A 105 5.57 -4.67 -16.73
C LYS A 105 5.67 -5.97 -17.52
N LEU A 106 4.75 -6.91 -17.29
CA LEU A 106 4.75 -8.21 -17.93
C LEU A 106 4.25 -8.17 -19.37
N PHE A 107 3.25 -7.34 -19.66
CA PHE A 107 2.55 -7.38 -20.97
C PHE A 107 2.73 -6.11 -21.82
N LEU A 108 2.98 -4.95 -21.22
CA LEU A 108 2.88 -3.64 -21.85
C LEU A 108 3.95 -2.66 -21.34
N VAL A 109 5.22 -3.08 -21.27
CA VAL A 109 6.30 -2.30 -20.62
C VAL A 109 6.49 -0.88 -21.21
N HIS A 110 6.21 -0.72 -22.50
CA HIS A 110 6.25 0.57 -23.21
C HIS A 110 5.26 1.61 -22.65
N LEU A 111 4.27 1.19 -21.84
CA LEU A 111 3.33 2.09 -21.18
C LEU A 111 3.90 2.68 -19.88
N ILE A 112 4.94 2.07 -19.29
CA ILE A 112 5.50 2.45 -17.98
C ILE A 112 6.98 2.84 -18.03
N VAL A 113 7.68 2.59 -19.15
CA VAL A 113 9.06 3.02 -19.37
C VAL A 113 9.13 3.88 -20.63
N LEU A 114 9.77 5.04 -20.54
CA LEU A 114 9.99 5.91 -21.71
C LEU A 114 10.89 5.22 -22.74
N ASP A 115 10.61 5.42 -24.03
CA ASP A 115 11.39 4.85 -25.14
C ASP A 115 12.86 5.31 -25.14
N SER A 116 13.15 6.45 -24.52
CA SER A 116 14.51 6.98 -24.38
C SER A 116 15.35 6.23 -23.35
N VAL A 117 14.75 5.39 -22.50
CA VAL A 117 15.45 4.67 -21.43
C VAL A 117 15.96 3.32 -21.94
N PRO A 118 17.28 3.10 -21.98
CA PRO A 118 17.85 1.83 -22.41
C PRO A 118 17.57 0.72 -21.38
N LYS A 119 17.52 -0.53 -21.82
CA LYS A 119 17.15 -1.68 -20.96
C LYS A 119 18.11 -1.88 -19.79
N GLU A 120 19.37 -1.52 -19.97
CA GLU A 120 20.44 -1.58 -18.98
C GLU A 120 20.18 -0.62 -17.80
N GLU A 121 19.39 0.44 -18.03
CA GLU A 121 19.00 1.43 -17.02
C GLU A 121 17.67 1.07 -16.33
N TYR A 122 17.05 -0.06 -16.68
CA TYR A 122 15.84 -0.51 -16.01
C TYR A 122 16.12 -0.78 -14.52
N ILE A 123 15.07 -0.65 -13.71
CA ILE A 123 15.16 -0.94 -12.27
C ILE A 123 15.56 -2.41 -12.09
N PRO A 124 16.64 -2.72 -11.36
CA PRO A 124 17.04 -4.09 -11.08
C PRO A 124 15.94 -4.84 -10.32
N LEU A 125 15.71 -6.11 -10.67
CA LEU A 125 14.58 -6.89 -10.15
C LEU A 125 14.46 -6.88 -8.62
N GLY A 126 15.58 -6.95 -7.89
CA GLY A 126 15.55 -6.90 -6.42
C GLY A 126 14.94 -5.60 -5.89
N LEU A 127 15.38 -4.45 -6.41
CA LEU A 127 14.84 -3.15 -6.06
C LEU A 127 13.39 -3.00 -6.54
N ASP A 128 13.08 -3.54 -7.72
CA ASP A 128 11.75 -3.54 -8.32
C ASP A 128 10.73 -4.27 -7.43
N LEU A 129 11.08 -5.46 -6.95
CA LEU A 129 10.26 -6.23 -6.00
C LEU A 129 10.09 -5.49 -4.67
N THR A 130 11.13 -4.82 -4.18
CA THR A 130 11.09 -4.06 -2.93
C THR A 130 10.08 -2.93 -2.96
N ILE A 131 9.93 -2.22 -4.08
CA ILE A 131 9.07 -1.02 -4.15
C ILE A 131 7.69 -1.33 -4.73
N HIS A 132 7.55 -2.34 -5.61
CA HIS A 132 6.29 -2.63 -6.30
C HIS A 132 5.54 -3.85 -5.78
N LEU A 133 6.18 -4.77 -5.04
CA LEU A 133 5.51 -6.00 -4.57
C LEU A 133 5.52 -6.13 -3.04
N PHE A 134 6.69 -5.96 -2.43
CA PHE A 134 6.85 -6.16 -0.98
C PHE A 134 5.87 -5.34 -0.12
N PRO A 135 5.63 -4.03 -0.38
CA PRO A 135 4.76 -3.23 0.49
C PRO A 135 3.32 -3.76 0.53
N SER A 136 2.79 -4.18 -0.62
CA SER A 136 1.46 -4.77 -0.73
C SER A 136 1.38 -6.12 0.00
N LEU A 137 2.37 -7.00 -0.19
CA LEU A 137 2.42 -8.29 0.52
C LEU A 137 2.56 -8.12 2.02
N PHE A 138 3.40 -7.19 2.45
CA PHE A 138 3.59 -6.83 3.84
C PHE A 138 2.27 -6.36 4.46
N LEU A 139 1.67 -5.29 3.93
CA LEU A 139 0.41 -4.77 4.48
C LEU A 139 -0.74 -5.80 4.42
N SER A 140 -0.79 -6.63 3.37
CA SER A 140 -1.77 -7.71 3.26
C SER A 140 -1.58 -8.76 4.34
N PHE A 141 -0.35 -9.14 4.64
CA PHE A 141 -0.05 -10.10 5.71
C PHE A 141 -0.40 -9.53 7.08
N ASP A 142 -0.07 -8.27 7.35
CA ASP A 142 -0.48 -7.59 8.59
C ASP A 142 -2.01 -7.63 8.74
N TYR A 143 -2.71 -7.23 7.69
CA TYR A 143 -4.17 -7.14 7.69
C TYR A 143 -4.85 -8.49 7.88
N TYR A 144 -4.45 -9.53 7.13
CA TYR A 144 -5.13 -10.82 7.17
C TYR A 144 -4.75 -11.69 8.37
N PHE A 145 -3.49 -11.66 8.80
CA PHE A 145 -2.97 -12.66 9.75
C PHE A 145 -2.55 -12.07 11.10
N ILE A 146 -2.23 -10.78 11.18
CA ILE A 146 -1.80 -10.15 12.42
C ILE A 146 -2.93 -9.37 13.08
N LYS A 147 -3.69 -8.57 12.32
CA LYS A 147 -4.84 -7.84 12.84
C LYS A 147 -6.03 -8.79 13.06
N LYS A 148 -6.77 -8.57 14.15
CA LYS A 148 -8.03 -9.31 14.41
C LYS A 148 -9.24 -8.64 13.76
N THR A 149 -9.19 -7.33 13.63
CA THR A 149 -10.32 -6.53 13.16
C THR A 149 -10.08 -6.05 11.74
N SER A 150 -11.07 -6.25 10.87
CA SER A 150 -11.09 -5.58 9.57
C SER A 150 -11.28 -4.06 9.75
N PHE A 151 -11.15 -3.30 8.67
CA PHE A 151 -11.29 -1.85 8.73
C PHE A 151 -12.73 -1.44 9.02
N LYS A 152 -13.73 -2.20 8.53
CA LYS A 152 -15.17 -1.95 8.74
C LYS A 152 -15.60 -0.50 8.44
N LEU A 153 -14.96 0.13 7.45
CA LEU A 153 -15.28 1.51 7.09
C LEU A 153 -16.62 1.59 6.35
N PRO A 154 -17.51 2.54 6.69
CA PRO A 154 -18.72 2.80 5.92
C PRO A 154 -18.40 3.13 4.46
N PHE A 155 -19.32 2.78 3.55
CA PHE A 155 -19.10 2.94 2.10
C PHE A 155 -18.72 4.35 1.67
N PHE A 156 -19.38 5.35 2.24
CA PHE A 156 -19.06 6.73 1.93
C PHE A 156 -17.64 7.10 2.39
N GLN A 157 -17.21 6.60 3.55
CA GLN A 157 -15.89 6.89 4.09
C GLN A 157 -14.78 6.21 3.28
N SER A 158 -14.91 4.91 2.97
CA SER A 158 -13.92 4.20 2.16
C SER A 158 -13.80 4.80 0.75
N THR A 159 -14.93 5.11 0.12
CA THR A 159 -14.96 5.78 -1.19
C THR A 159 -14.29 7.15 -1.13
N ALA A 160 -14.63 7.97 -0.13
CA ALA A 160 -14.03 9.29 0.04
C ALA A 160 -12.51 9.21 0.27
N LEU A 161 -12.02 8.23 1.02
CA LEU A 161 -10.58 8.02 1.23
C LEU A 161 -9.86 7.65 -0.07
N VAL A 162 -10.40 6.73 -0.88
CA VAL A 162 -9.81 6.36 -2.17
C VAL A 162 -9.82 7.54 -3.13
N CYS A 163 -10.95 8.25 -3.26
CA CYS A 163 -11.07 9.44 -4.10
C CYS A 163 -10.11 10.56 -3.65
N ALA A 164 -9.97 10.77 -2.34
CA ALA A 164 -9.03 11.75 -1.80
C ALA A 164 -7.58 11.36 -2.11
N ALA A 165 -7.21 10.09 -2.00
CA ALA A 165 -5.87 9.61 -2.34
C ALA A 165 -5.56 9.82 -3.83
N THR A 166 -6.47 9.42 -4.73
CA THR A 166 -6.29 9.60 -6.17
C THR A 166 -6.32 11.08 -6.58
N GLY A 167 -7.19 11.88 -5.97
CA GLY A 167 -7.25 13.33 -6.22
C GLY A 167 -6.02 14.07 -5.69
N THR A 168 -5.48 13.65 -4.55
CA THR A 168 -4.21 14.19 -4.02
C THR A 168 -3.07 13.89 -4.97
N TYR A 169 -3.00 12.66 -5.49
CA TYR A 169 -1.99 12.31 -6.48
C TYR A 169 -2.11 13.13 -7.77
N TRP A 170 -3.34 13.34 -8.26
CA TRP A 170 -3.59 14.24 -9.38
C TRP A 170 -3.02 15.64 -9.12
N CYS A 171 -3.36 16.24 -7.98
CA CYS A 171 -2.87 17.57 -7.62
C CYS A 171 -1.34 17.63 -7.53
N ILE A 172 -0.70 16.62 -6.96
CA ILE A 172 0.77 16.53 -6.90
C ILE A 172 1.34 16.47 -8.31
N LEU A 173 0.82 15.60 -9.18
CA LEU A 173 1.31 15.49 -10.56
C LEU A 173 1.17 16.80 -11.34
N GLU A 174 0.01 17.43 -11.32
CA GLU A 174 -0.20 18.69 -12.04
C GLU A 174 0.65 19.83 -11.48
N SER A 175 1.06 19.76 -10.22
CA SER A 175 2.00 20.73 -9.63
C SER A 175 3.46 20.50 -10.02
N LEU A 176 3.84 19.25 -10.34
CA LEU A 176 5.22 18.87 -10.66
C LEU A 176 5.49 18.85 -12.17
N VAL A 177 4.51 18.41 -12.97
CA VAL A 177 4.65 18.24 -14.42
C VAL A 177 4.31 19.56 -15.12
N THR A 178 5.35 20.22 -15.62
CA THR A 178 5.27 21.44 -16.43
C THR A 178 5.41 21.14 -17.92
N ALA A 179 5.21 22.15 -18.78
CA ALA A 179 5.30 22.01 -20.25
C ALA A 179 6.62 21.40 -20.76
N ASP A 180 7.73 21.58 -20.03
CA ASP A 180 9.05 21.06 -20.40
C ASP A 180 9.36 19.68 -19.80
N SER A 181 8.39 19.02 -19.17
CA SER A 181 8.55 17.72 -18.51
C SER A 181 7.43 16.76 -18.92
N LYS A 182 7.68 15.47 -18.78
CA LYS A 182 6.69 14.42 -19.05
C LYS A 182 6.10 13.87 -17.76
N TYR A 183 4.91 13.27 -17.87
CA TYR A 183 4.40 12.40 -16.82
C TYR A 183 5.29 11.16 -16.69
N PRO A 184 5.42 10.59 -15.48
CA PRO A 184 6.34 9.47 -15.21
C PRO A 184 6.03 8.21 -16.01
N TYR A 185 4.77 8.03 -16.39
CA TYR A 185 4.31 6.87 -17.14
C TYR A 185 3.86 7.31 -18.53
N PRO A 186 4.40 6.74 -19.62
CA PRO A 186 3.94 6.98 -20.98
C PRO A 186 2.43 6.97 -21.16
N PHE A 187 1.69 6.06 -20.50
CA PHE A 187 0.22 6.00 -20.60
C PHE A 187 -0.51 7.24 -20.05
N LEU A 188 0.16 8.07 -19.23
CA LEU A 188 -0.37 9.34 -18.73
C LEU A 188 -0.10 10.52 -19.66
N ASN A 189 0.79 10.38 -20.64
CA ASN A 189 1.12 11.42 -21.63
C ASN A 189 0.07 11.48 -22.75
N VAL A 190 -1.19 11.67 -22.34
CA VAL A 190 -2.39 11.77 -23.18
C VAL A 190 -3.10 13.10 -22.93
N GLU A 191 -4.15 13.39 -23.71
CA GLU A 191 -5.04 14.53 -23.44
C GLU A 191 -5.67 14.42 -22.04
N THR A 192 -5.94 15.57 -21.42
CA THR A 192 -6.41 15.65 -20.03
C THR A 192 -7.68 14.84 -19.80
N GLU A 193 -8.60 14.79 -20.76
CA GLU A 193 -9.85 14.03 -20.69
C GLU A 193 -9.59 12.53 -20.55
N LYS A 194 -8.62 11.99 -21.29
CA LYS A 194 -8.21 10.59 -21.20
C LYS A 194 -7.50 10.30 -19.89
N ARG A 195 -6.69 11.26 -19.40
CA ARG A 195 -6.02 11.15 -18.09
C ARG A 195 -7.04 11.14 -16.96
N ILE A 196 -8.07 11.99 -17.01
CA ILE A 196 -9.19 11.96 -16.05
C ILE A 196 -9.86 10.59 -16.06
N LEU A 197 -10.15 10.03 -17.24
CA LEU A 197 -10.74 8.69 -17.35
C LEU A 197 -9.86 7.61 -16.70
N ILE A 198 -8.54 7.68 -16.89
CA ILE A 198 -7.60 6.77 -16.23
C ILE A 198 -7.70 6.90 -14.71
N PHE A 199 -7.68 8.12 -14.17
CA PHE A 199 -7.76 8.35 -12.73
C PHE A 199 -9.09 7.85 -12.15
N VAL A 200 -10.21 8.14 -12.80
CA VAL A 200 -11.54 7.64 -12.39
C VAL A 200 -11.56 6.10 -12.40
N THR A 201 -11.01 5.49 -13.45
CA THR A 201 -10.93 4.02 -13.55
C THR A 201 -10.09 3.42 -12.42
N VAL A 202 -8.93 4.01 -12.13
CA VAL A 202 -8.05 3.59 -11.02
C VAL A 202 -8.74 3.79 -9.67
N SER A 203 -9.49 4.88 -9.46
CA SER A 203 -10.28 5.09 -8.24
C SER A 203 -11.34 4.00 -8.06
N VAL A 204 -12.06 3.63 -9.13
CA VAL A 204 -13.05 2.53 -9.09
C VAL A 204 -12.38 1.20 -8.73
N ILE A 205 -11.24 0.88 -9.38
CA ILE A 205 -10.47 -0.32 -9.05
C ILE A 205 -10.04 -0.28 -7.57
N GLY A 206 -9.58 0.87 -7.06
CA GLY A 206 -9.18 1.02 -5.65
C GLY A 206 -10.33 0.76 -4.67
N ILE A 207 -11.53 1.22 -4.99
CA ILE A 207 -12.75 0.95 -4.20
C ILE A 207 -13.06 -0.55 -4.23
N ILE A 208 -13.03 -1.19 -5.40
CA ILE A 208 -13.24 -2.64 -5.55
C ILE A 208 -12.17 -3.42 -4.73
N THR A 209 -10.91 -3.01 -4.81
CA THR A 209 -9.81 -3.60 -4.05
C THR A 209 -10.07 -3.49 -2.55
N PHE A 210 -10.47 -2.32 -2.03
CA PHE A 210 -10.83 -2.15 -0.62
C PHE A 210 -11.90 -3.17 -0.17
N TYR A 211 -12.99 -3.30 -0.94
CA TYR A 211 -14.04 -4.25 -0.60
C TYR A 211 -13.62 -5.71 -0.72
N THR A 212 -12.76 -6.01 -1.68
CA THR A 212 -12.16 -7.34 -1.82
C THR A 212 -11.37 -7.69 -0.57
N TYR A 213 -10.59 -6.76 -0.02
CA TYR A 213 -9.89 -6.94 1.25
C TYR A 213 -10.85 -7.20 2.42
N GLU A 214 -11.92 -6.42 2.57
CA GLU A 214 -12.89 -6.63 3.66
C GLU A 214 -13.56 -8.02 3.56
N VAL A 215 -13.94 -8.45 2.36
CA VAL A 215 -14.52 -9.79 2.12
C VAL A 215 -13.51 -10.89 2.43
N LEU A 216 -12.30 -10.82 1.86
CA LEU A 216 -11.27 -11.82 2.09
C LEU A 216 -10.86 -11.89 3.56
N HIS A 217 -10.81 -10.75 4.26
CA HIS A 217 -10.52 -10.73 5.68
C HIS A 217 -11.61 -11.45 6.46
N SER A 218 -12.88 -11.25 6.14
CA SER A 218 -13.96 -12.00 6.81
C SER A 218 -13.80 -13.52 6.65
N ILE A 219 -13.40 -13.98 5.46
CA ILE A 219 -13.15 -15.40 5.15
C ILE A 219 -11.94 -15.91 5.93
N VAL A 220 -10.81 -15.21 5.87
CA VAL A 220 -9.58 -15.59 6.59
C VAL A 220 -9.84 -15.65 8.09
N GLN A 221 -10.55 -14.67 8.66
CA GLN A 221 -10.87 -14.67 10.08
C GLN A 221 -11.75 -15.86 10.46
N SER A 222 -12.79 -16.20 9.69
CA SER A 222 -13.61 -17.40 9.98
C SER A 222 -12.77 -18.67 9.99
N THR A 223 -11.89 -18.86 9.00
CA THR A 223 -11.05 -20.06 8.91
C THR A 223 -10.01 -20.12 10.04
N VAL A 224 -9.41 -18.98 10.39
CA VAL A 224 -8.42 -18.93 11.48
C VAL A 224 -9.10 -19.17 12.83
N TYR A 225 -10.30 -18.63 13.07
CA TYR A 225 -11.02 -18.87 14.32
C TYR A 225 -11.46 -20.33 14.47
N GLU A 226 -11.96 -20.96 13.41
CA GLU A 226 -12.26 -22.40 13.42
C GLU A 226 -11.02 -23.24 13.78
N PHE A 227 -9.86 -22.90 13.21
CA PHE A 227 -8.61 -23.58 13.53
C PHE A 227 -8.17 -23.36 15.00
N GLU A 228 -8.27 -22.13 15.51
CA GLU A 228 -7.95 -21.81 16.91
C GLU A 228 -8.85 -22.56 17.90
N GLU A 229 -10.13 -22.74 17.58
CA GLU A 229 -11.07 -23.52 18.39
C GLU A 229 -10.71 -25.01 18.41
N ILE A 230 -10.38 -25.59 17.25
CA ILE A 230 -9.97 -27.01 17.15
C ILE A 230 -8.73 -27.28 18.01
N VAL A 231 -7.69 -26.45 17.87
CA VAL A 231 -6.44 -26.60 18.63
C VAL A 231 -6.68 -26.48 20.14
N GLN A 232 -7.57 -25.58 20.58
CA GLN A 232 -7.92 -25.45 21.99
C GLN A 232 -8.69 -26.66 22.53
N VAL A 233 -9.55 -27.28 21.71
CA VAL A 233 -10.30 -28.47 22.10
C VAL A 233 -9.39 -29.69 22.17
N GLU A 234 -8.45 -29.84 21.24
CA GLU A 234 -7.48 -30.95 21.24
C GLU A 234 -6.48 -30.83 22.39
N GLY A 235 -5.90 -29.64 22.61
CA GLY A 235 -4.96 -29.42 23.71
C GLY A 235 -5.56 -29.68 25.10
N LYS A 236 -6.86 -29.46 25.28
CA LYS A 236 -7.58 -29.78 26.53
C LYS A 236 -7.89 -31.26 26.72
N LYS A 237 -7.78 -32.09 25.68
CA LYS A 237 -7.96 -33.55 25.80
C LYS A 237 -6.66 -34.26 26.20
N GLU A 238 -5.53 -33.58 26.09
CA GLU A 238 -4.20 -34.11 26.42
C GLU A 238 -3.71 -33.73 27.83
N GLU A 239 -4.45 -32.87 28.54
CA GLU A 239 -4.28 -32.54 29.98
C GLU A 239 -5.20 -33.37 30.88
#